data_AF-A0A0F9KVD8-F1
#
_entry.id   AF-A0A0F9KVD8-F1
#
_cell.length_a   1.000
_cell.length_b   1.000
_cell.length_c   1.000
_cell.angle_alpha   90.00
_cell.angle_beta   90.00
_cell.angle_gamma   90.00
#
_symmetry.space_group_name_H-M   'P 1'
#
loop_
_entity.id
_entity.type
_entity.pdbx_description
1 polymer ?
#
loop_
_entity_poly.entity_id
_entity_poly.type
_entity_poly.pdbx_seq_one_letter_code
_entity_poly.pdbx_strand_id
1 'polypeptide(L)'
;MNYYSLNKQAPKVSFKDAVIQGIAPDRGLYFPESITPLPESFFKDFANLSHQQIGFQAIRQFVSDDIPNSVLKAILEEVLDFDFPIVEIEHGVATLELFHGPTMAFKDVGARFMAQCLGYFSKDEKSEVTVLVATSGDTGGAVANGFLGVDGVKVVILYPSGKVSDIQERQLTTLGQNITALQVDGTFDDCQKMVKSAFLDDELLEEMQAMFENCSMIHKHWGENCNQKQADIAIKAGREAIAKATT
;
A
#
# COMPACT_ATOMS: atom_id res chain seq x y z
N MET A 1 -1.99 -12.93 -13.75
CA MET A 1 -2.05 -13.61 -12.45
C MET A 1 -3.43 -13.31 -11.88
N ASN A 2 -4.18 -14.30 -11.40
CA ASN A 2 -5.38 -13.98 -10.63
C ASN A 2 -5.12 -14.09 -9.13
N TYR A 3 -6.05 -13.50 -8.38
CA TYR A 3 -6.11 -13.50 -6.93
C TYR A 3 -7.42 -14.13 -6.49
N TYR A 4 -7.37 -14.89 -5.40
CA TYR A 4 -8.54 -15.48 -4.78
C TYR A 4 -8.70 -14.95 -3.36
N SER A 5 -9.95 -14.91 -2.87
CA SER A 5 -10.19 -14.61 -1.46
C SER A 5 -9.75 -15.77 -0.58
N LEU A 6 -9.07 -15.49 0.53
CA LEU A 6 -8.74 -16.49 1.54
C LEU A 6 -9.97 -17.18 2.15
N ASN A 7 -11.15 -16.53 2.12
CA ASN A 7 -12.42 -17.12 2.54
C ASN A 7 -13.03 -18.05 1.46
N LYS A 8 -12.54 -17.97 0.22
CA LYS A 8 -12.95 -18.78 -0.95
C LYS A 8 -14.44 -18.71 -1.28
N GLN A 9 -15.11 -17.63 -0.89
CA GLN A 9 -16.52 -17.36 -1.15
C GLN A 9 -16.73 -16.16 -2.07
N ALA A 10 -15.67 -15.70 -2.74
CA ALA A 10 -15.70 -14.65 -3.73
C ALA A 10 -15.07 -15.12 -5.07
N PRO A 11 -15.48 -14.52 -6.20
CA PRO A 11 -14.83 -14.75 -7.48
C PRO A 11 -13.34 -14.44 -7.43
N LYS A 12 -12.58 -15.10 -8.31
CA LYS A 12 -11.19 -14.72 -8.58
C LYS A 12 -11.17 -13.42 -9.36
N VAL A 13 -10.14 -12.61 -9.15
CA VAL A 13 -10.02 -11.28 -9.74
C VAL A 13 -8.59 -11.03 -10.25
N SER A 14 -8.42 -10.06 -11.15
CA SER A 14 -7.09 -9.60 -11.61
C SER A 14 -6.32 -8.87 -10.51
N PHE A 15 -5.04 -8.52 -10.73
CA PHE A 15 -4.32 -7.64 -9.79
C PHE A 15 -4.95 -6.25 -9.78
N LYS A 16 -5.33 -5.70 -10.95
CA LYS A 16 -6.05 -4.43 -11.06
C LYS A 16 -7.29 -4.43 -10.16
N ASP A 17 -8.13 -5.44 -10.32
CA ASP A 17 -9.37 -5.55 -9.56
C ASP A 17 -9.10 -5.77 -8.08
N ALA A 18 -8.08 -6.57 -7.71
CA ALA A 18 -7.70 -6.74 -6.30
C ALA A 18 -7.22 -5.43 -5.66
N VAL A 19 -6.49 -4.58 -6.39
CA VAL A 19 -6.01 -3.28 -5.90
C VAL A 19 -7.16 -2.28 -5.78
N ILE A 20 -8.01 -2.17 -6.80
CA ILE A 20 -9.17 -1.27 -6.79
C ILE A 20 -10.17 -1.72 -5.72
N GLN A 21 -10.45 -3.02 -5.61
CA GLN A 21 -11.38 -3.53 -4.62
C GLN A 21 -10.78 -3.55 -3.23
N GLY A 22 -9.49 -3.79 -3.02
CA GLY A 22 -8.89 -3.88 -1.69
C GLY A 22 -9.18 -5.20 -0.95
N ILE A 23 -10.46 -5.53 -0.71
CA ILE A 23 -10.92 -6.80 -0.10
C ILE A 23 -11.96 -7.49 -0.97
N ALA A 24 -12.08 -8.79 -0.78
CA ALA A 24 -13.08 -9.56 -1.48
C ALA A 24 -14.52 -9.30 -0.97
N PRO A 25 -15.55 -9.50 -1.83
CA PRO A 25 -16.98 -9.50 -1.48
C PRO A 25 -17.32 -10.26 -0.19
N ASP A 26 -16.65 -11.39 0.04
CA ASP A 26 -16.81 -12.27 1.20
C ASP A 26 -16.03 -11.82 2.46
N ARG A 27 -15.52 -10.58 2.46
CA ARG A 27 -14.70 -9.99 3.52
C ARG A 27 -13.37 -10.70 3.77
N GLY A 28 -12.92 -11.55 2.85
CA GLY A 28 -11.59 -12.18 2.89
C GLY A 28 -10.53 -11.36 2.17
N LEU A 29 -9.26 -11.61 2.49
CA LEU A 29 -8.12 -10.95 1.84
C LEU A 29 -7.81 -11.62 0.51
N TYR A 30 -7.35 -10.85 -0.48
CA TYR A 30 -6.87 -11.39 -1.75
C TYR A 30 -5.47 -12.00 -1.61
N PHE A 31 -5.29 -13.18 -2.18
CA PHE A 31 -4.02 -13.90 -2.23
C PHE A 31 -3.75 -14.39 -3.65
N PRO A 32 -2.49 -14.30 -4.16
CA PRO A 32 -2.18 -14.74 -5.52
C PRO A 32 -2.38 -16.25 -5.66
N GLU A 33 -2.93 -16.69 -6.80
CA GLU A 33 -3.16 -18.11 -7.06
C GLU A 33 -1.88 -18.97 -7.04
N SER A 34 -0.74 -18.37 -7.40
CA SER A 34 0.55 -19.03 -7.36
C SER A 34 1.66 -18.05 -7.02
N ILE A 35 2.74 -18.58 -6.43
CA ILE A 35 3.97 -17.86 -6.15
C ILE A 35 5.09 -18.69 -6.75
N THR A 36 5.78 -18.13 -7.75
CA THR A 36 6.91 -18.79 -8.40
C THR A 36 8.20 -18.33 -7.70
N PRO A 37 9.08 -19.26 -7.27
CA PRO A 37 10.38 -18.89 -6.74
C PRO A 37 11.19 -18.07 -7.75
N LEU A 38 11.95 -17.09 -7.25
CA LEU A 38 12.91 -16.37 -8.09
C LEU A 38 14.03 -17.31 -8.55
N PRO A 39 14.55 -17.15 -9.78
CA PRO A 39 15.57 -18.05 -10.32
C PRO A 39 16.89 -17.91 -9.56
N GLU A 40 17.72 -18.96 -9.53
CA GLU A 40 19.04 -18.89 -8.87
C GLU A 40 19.92 -17.75 -9.40
N SER A 41 19.82 -17.42 -10.68
CA SER A 41 20.57 -16.31 -11.29
C SER A 41 20.29 -14.97 -10.62
N PHE A 42 19.05 -14.75 -10.16
CA PHE A 42 18.70 -13.54 -9.41
C PHE A 42 19.54 -13.41 -8.13
N PHE A 43 19.71 -14.50 -7.38
CA PHE A 43 20.50 -14.51 -6.16
C PHE A 43 22.01 -14.43 -6.43
N LYS A 44 22.49 -15.04 -7.53
CA LYS A 44 23.90 -14.97 -7.94
C LYS A 44 24.31 -13.54 -8.33
N ASP A 45 23.41 -12.81 -8.99
CA ASP A 45 23.67 -11.45 -9.47
C ASP A 45 23.19 -10.37 -8.48
N PHE A 46 22.62 -10.75 -7.33
CA PHE A 46 21.89 -9.86 -6.44
C PHE A 46 22.69 -8.61 -6.02
N ALA A 47 23.98 -8.79 -5.68
CA ALA A 47 24.86 -7.69 -5.26
C ALA A 47 25.12 -6.64 -6.35
N ASN A 48 24.88 -6.98 -7.62
CA ASN A 48 25.06 -6.08 -8.77
C ASN A 48 23.75 -5.41 -9.21
N LEU A 49 22.61 -5.74 -8.59
CA LEU A 49 21.32 -5.19 -8.93
C LEU A 49 21.03 -3.93 -8.12
N SER A 50 20.44 -2.91 -8.76
CA SER A 50 19.88 -1.77 -8.03
C SER A 50 18.63 -2.18 -7.25
N HIS A 51 18.23 -1.38 -6.27
CA HIS A 51 16.98 -1.58 -5.51
C HIS A 51 15.76 -1.68 -6.44
N GLN A 52 15.71 -0.85 -7.49
CA GLN A 52 14.63 -0.87 -8.48
C GLN A 52 14.63 -2.16 -9.30
N GLN A 53 15.80 -2.67 -9.70
CA GLN A 53 15.91 -3.95 -10.41
C GLN A 53 15.49 -5.13 -9.53
N ILE A 54 15.88 -5.11 -8.25
CA ILE A 54 15.46 -6.10 -7.26
C ILE A 54 13.94 -6.06 -7.09
N GLY A 55 13.38 -4.87 -6.85
CA GLY A 55 11.94 -4.65 -6.71
C GLY A 55 11.17 -5.13 -7.95
N PHE A 56 11.66 -4.80 -9.15
CA PHE A 56 11.05 -5.22 -10.41
C PHE A 56 11.00 -6.74 -10.54
N GLN A 57 12.13 -7.43 -10.30
CA GLN A 57 12.17 -8.89 -10.42
C GLN A 57 11.29 -9.58 -9.36
N ALA A 58 11.26 -9.05 -8.14
CA ALA A 58 10.45 -9.59 -7.05
C ALA A 58 8.95 -9.43 -7.32
N ILE A 59 8.50 -8.25 -7.78
CA ILE A 59 7.08 -7.91 -7.84
C ILE A 59 6.42 -8.28 -9.18
N ARG A 60 7.19 -8.38 -10.27
CA ARG A 60 6.66 -8.53 -11.63
C ARG A 60 5.66 -9.67 -11.77
N GLN A 61 5.93 -10.83 -11.19
CA GLN A 61 5.03 -12.00 -11.33
C GLN A 61 3.62 -11.77 -10.78
N PHE A 62 3.47 -10.81 -9.86
CA PHE A 62 2.21 -10.51 -9.20
C PHE A 62 1.36 -9.50 -9.98
N VAL A 63 1.99 -8.73 -10.88
CA VAL A 63 1.37 -7.56 -11.53
C VAL A 63 1.44 -7.57 -13.07
N SER A 64 2.21 -8.50 -13.66
CA SER A 64 2.63 -8.47 -15.08
C SER A 64 1.51 -8.41 -16.11
N ASP A 65 0.32 -8.89 -15.75
CA ASP A 65 -0.80 -8.98 -16.69
C ASP A 65 -1.63 -7.68 -16.71
N ASP A 66 -1.48 -6.84 -15.68
CA ASP A 66 -2.23 -5.60 -15.49
C ASP A 66 -1.37 -4.34 -15.63
N ILE A 67 -0.06 -4.43 -15.37
CA ILE A 67 0.87 -3.29 -15.47
C ILE A 67 2.01 -3.64 -16.46
N PRO A 68 2.13 -2.88 -17.58
CA PRO A 68 3.24 -3.06 -18.52
C PRO A 68 4.60 -2.89 -17.83
N ASN A 69 5.60 -3.68 -18.26
CA ASN A 69 6.94 -3.63 -17.66
C ASN A 69 7.57 -2.23 -17.64
N SER A 70 7.32 -1.40 -18.66
CA SER A 70 7.82 -0.01 -18.71
C SER A 70 7.18 0.85 -17.64
N VAL A 71 5.87 0.72 -17.44
CA VAL A 71 5.12 1.43 -16.40
C VAL A 71 5.56 0.95 -15.02
N LEU A 72 5.68 -0.36 -14.80
CA LEU A 72 6.12 -0.92 -13.52
C LEU A 72 7.52 -0.41 -13.13
N LYS A 73 8.44 -0.29 -14.09
CA LYS A 73 9.77 0.27 -13.85
C LYS A 73 9.70 1.74 -13.43
N ALA A 74 8.91 2.56 -14.13
CA ALA A 74 8.70 3.96 -13.77
C ALA A 74 8.11 4.11 -12.36
N ILE A 75 7.10 3.29 -12.02
CA ILE A 75 6.54 3.24 -10.66
C ILE A 75 7.63 2.94 -9.63
N LEU A 76 8.49 1.94 -9.88
CA LEU A 76 9.54 1.56 -8.94
C LEU A 76 10.65 2.60 -8.82
N GLU A 77 10.94 3.35 -9.88
CA GLU A 77 11.85 4.50 -9.83
C GLU A 77 11.31 5.60 -8.91
N GLU A 78 10.01 5.87 -8.95
CA GLU A 78 9.37 6.84 -8.07
C GLU A 78 9.18 6.34 -6.64
N VAL A 79 9.01 5.03 -6.42
CA VAL A 79 8.73 4.44 -5.09
C VAL A 79 9.99 4.20 -4.28
N LEU A 80 11.09 3.88 -4.96
CA LEU A 80 12.37 3.52 -4.36
C LEU A 80 13.40 4.63 -4.62
N ASP A 81 12.97 5.89 -4.46
CA ASP A 81 13.76 7.11 -4.64
C ASP A 81 14.57 7.50 -3.38
N PHE A 82 14.72 6.56 -2.46
CA PHE A 82 15.48 6.71 -1.20
C PHE A 82 16.27 5.43 -0.88
N ASP A 83 17.19 5.56 0.08
CA ASP A 83 18.13 4.51 0.45
C ASP A 83 17.58 3.52 1.49
N PHE A 84 18.17 2.32 1.51
CA PHE A 84 17.88 1.26 2.48
C PHE A 84 19.19 0.79 3.16
N PRO A 85 19.87 1.66 3.92
CA PRO A 85 21.18 1.35 4.43
C PRO A 85 21.11 0.22 5.47
N ILE A 86 22.13 -0.65 5.42
CA ILE A 86 22.42 -1.61 6.48
C ILE A 86 23.52 -1.01 7.34
N VAL A 87 23.17 -0.66 8.58
CA VAL A 87 24.09 0.00 9.51
C VAL A 87 24.49 -1.01 10.58
N GLU A 88 25.78 -1.33 10.66
CA GLU A 88 26.31 -2.21 11.71
C GLU A 88 26.15 -1.54 13.08
N ILE A 89 25.62 -2.28 14.04
CA ILE A 89 25.49 -1.86 15.44
C ILE A 89 26.67 -2.41 16.24
N GLU A 90 26.93 -3.70 16.07
CA GLU A 90 28.07 -4.43 16.62
C GLU A 90 28.37 -5.65 15.76
N HIS A 91 29.48 -6.34 16.05
CA HIS A 91 29.93 -7.47 15.25
C HIS A 91 28.83 -8.54 15.09
N GLY A 92 28.36 -8.73 13.86
CA GLY A 92 27.31 -9.70 13.51
C GLY A 92 25.87 -9.21 13.73
N VAL A 93 25.67 -7.94 14.10
CA VAL A 93 24.37 -7.31 14.30
C VAL A 93 24.31 -5.99 13.54
N ALA A 94 23.34 -5.87 12.64
CA ALA A 94 23.09 -4.66 11.88
C ALA A 94 21.60 -4.32 11.88
N THR A 95 21.29 -3.04 11.67
CA THR A 95 19.94 -2.56 11.37
C THR A 95 19.77 -2.38 9.88
N LEU A 96 18.61 -2.76 9.36
CA LEU A 96 18.15 -2.34 8.03
C LEU A 96 17.24 -1.14 8.24
N GLU A 97 17.72 0.04 7.88
CA GLU A 97 16.96 1.27 8.05
C GLU A 97 15.95 1.40 6.90
N LEU A 98 14.66 1.34 7.25
CA LEU A 98 13.55 1.45 6.30
C LEU A 98 12.80 2.77 6.44
N PHE A 99 13.41 3.78 7.06
CA PHE A 99 12.76 5.05 7.44
C PHE A 99 13.38 6.26 6.73
N HIS A 100 14.06 6.06 5.60
CA HIS A 100 14.61 7.16 4.79
C HIS A 100 13.63 7.72 3.76
N GLY A 101 12.40 7.20 3.72
CA GLY A 101 11.32 7.73 2.92
C GLY A 101 10.72 9.03 3.48
N PRO A 102 9.78 9.65 2.75
CA PRO A 102 9.24 10.98 3.05
C PRO A 102 8.52 11.10 4.40
N THR A 103 8.07 9.98 4.98
CA THR A 103 7.35 9.99 6.26
C THR A 103 8.15 9.41 7.42
N MET A 104 9.41 9.03 7.17
CA MET A 104 10.29 8.39 8.13
C MET A 104 9.75 7.04 8.64
N ALA A 105 9.07 6.29 7.78
CA ALA A 105 8.50 4.99 8.11
C ALA A 105 8.63 3.99 6.97
N PHE A 106 8.80 2.72 7.32
CA PHE A 106 8.88 1.61 6.34
C PHE A 106 7.62 1.46 5.47
N LYS A 107 6.51 2.07 5.89
CA LYS A 107 5.24 2.05 5.17
C LYS A 107 5.29 2.87 3.87
N ASP A 108 6.29 3.75 3.72
CA ASP A 108 6.47 4.59 2.52
C ASP A 108 6.54 3.76 1.24
N VAL A 109 7.28 2.65 1.24
CA VAL A 109 7.42 1.78 0.06
C VAL A 109 6.06 1.23 -0.38
N GLY A 110 5.33 0.62 0.56
CA GLY A 110 4.05 -0.03 0.26
C GLY A 110 2.95 0.97 -0.11
N ALA A 111 2.85 2.08 0.63
CA ALA A 111 1.85 3.10 0.40
C ALA A 111 2.07 3.81 -0.95
N ARG A 112 3.31 4.22 -1.26
CA ARG A 112 3.64 4.86 -2.54
C ARG A 112 3.46 3.90 -3.70
N PHE A 113 3.91 2.64 -3.58
CA PHE A 113 3.71 1.64 -4.64
C PHE A 113 2.23 1.46 -4.95
N MET A 114 1.38 1.42 -3.92
CA MET A 114 -0.04 1.30 -4.17
C MET A 114 -0.64 2.56 -4.76
N ALA A 115 -0.28 3.74 -4.26
CA ALA A 115 -0.77 4.99 -4.81
C ALA A 115 -0.49 5.12 -6.30
N GLN A 116 0.71 4.72 -6.72
CA GLN A 116 1.09 4.67 -8.12
C GLN A 116 0.31 3.62 -8.93
N CYS A 117 0.10 2.42 -8.38
CA CYS A 117 -0.74 1.41 -9.04
C CYS A 117 -2.18 1.90 -9.23
N LEU A 118 -2.79 2.45 -8.17
CA LEU A 118 -4.16 2.94 -8.21
C LEU A 118 -4.28 4.14 -9.16
N GLY A 119 -3.36 5.11 -9.06
CA GLY A 119 -3.30 6.23 -9.99
C GLY A 119 -3.12 5.79 -11.44
N TYR A 120 -2.35 4.72 -11.70
CA TYR A 120 -2.25 4.14 -13.04
C TYR A 120 -3.59 3.53 -13.50
N PHE A 121 -4.28 2.77 -12.64
CA PHE A 121 -5.55 2.13 -13.01
C PHE A 121 -6.74 3.08 -13.10
N SER A 122 -6.71 4.20 -12.37
CA SER A 122 -7.77 5.21 -12.33
C SER A 122 -7.68 6.24 -13.47
N LYS A 123 -6.57 6.32 -14.21
CA LYS A 123 -6.39 7.30 -15.32
C LYS A 123 -7.43 7.19 -16.43
N ASP A 124 -7.89 5.98 -16.73
CA ASP A 124 -8.84 5.71 -17.82
C ASP A 124 -10.29 5.62 -17.33
N GLU A 125 -10.49 5.67 -16.01
CA GLU A 125 -11.80 5.62 -15.37
C GLU A 125 -12.33 7.05 -15.22
N LYS A 126 -13.60 7.28 -15.57
CA LYS A 126 -14.28 8.55 -15.20
C LYS A 126 -14.64 8.61 -13.71
N SER A 127 -14.37 7.52 -12.98
CA SER A 127 -14.74 7.32 -11.59
C SER A 127 -13.66 7.83 -10.65
N GLU A 128 -14.06 8.56 -9.62
CA GLU A 128 -13.17 8.97 -8.53
C GLU A 128 -13.12 7.87 -7.46
N VAL A 129 -11.94 7.59 -6.91
CA VAL A 129 -11.73 6.57 -5.85
C VAL A 129 -11.57 7.26 -4.51
N THR A 130 -12.31 6.83 -3.49
CA THR A 130 -12.07 7.29 -2.11
C THR A 130 -11.34 6.22 -1.30
N VAL A 131 -10.16 6.58 -0.78
CA VAL A 131 -9.37 5.79 0.16
C VAL A 131 -9.71 6.23 1.57
N LEU A 132 -10.31 5.34 2.37
CA LEU A 132 -10.66 5.60 3.76
C LEU A 132 -9.71 4.83 4.70
N VAL A 133 -8.98 5.52 5.56
CA VAL A 133 -7.95 4.94 6.44
C VAL A 133 -8.19 5.31 7.89
N ALA A 134 -8.08 4.34 8.79
CA ALA A 134 -7.93 4.59 10.22
C ALA A 134 -6.45 4.45 10.59
N THR A 135 -5.91 5.37 11.38
CA THR A 135 -4.50 5.32 11.79
C THR A 135 -4.30 5.68 13.26
N SER A 136 -3.19 5.19 13.81
CA SER A 136 -2.60 5.63 15.07
C SER A 136 -1.38 6.56 14.88
N GLY A 137 -1.00 6.88 13.64
CA GLY A 137 0.12 7.78 13.32
C GLY A 137 0.75 7.46 11.97
N ASP A 138 1.83 6.66 11.98
CA ASP A 138 2.73 6.47 10.81
C ASP A 138 2.02 5.99 9.54
N THR A 139 1.06 5.07 9.68
CA THR A 139 0.32 4.52 8.52
C THR A 139 -0.43 5.61 7.79
N GLY A 140 -1.09 6.49 8.52
CA GLY A 140 -1.80 7.60 7.92
C GLY A 140 -0.83 8.54 7.24
N GLY A 141 0.34 8.82 7.84
CA GLY A 141 1.36 9.66 7.22
C GLY A 141 1.80 9.12 5.86
N ALA A 142 2.20 7.83 5.81
CA ALA A 142 2.64 7.18 4.59
C ALA A 142 1.56 7.13 3.50
N VAL A 143 0.29 6.84 3.86
CA VAL A 143 -0.83 6.88 2.91
C VAL A 143 -1.09 8.32 2.44
N ALA A 144 -1.18 9.27 3.37
CA ALA A 144 -1.43 10.67 3.08
C ALA A 144 -0.41 11.21 2.08
N ASN A 145 0.87 10.95 2.33
CA ASN A 145 1.96 11.40 1.48
C ASN A 145 1.99 10.65 0.14
N GLY A 146 1.84 9.32 0.17
CA GLY A 146 1.89 8.50 -1.05
C GLY A 146 0.79 8.82 -2.05
N PHE A 147 -0.40 9.19 -1.58
CA PHE A 147 -1.56 9.54 -2.42
C PHE A 147 -1.70 11.04 -2.71
N LEU A 148 -0.80 11.88 -2.19
CA LEU A 148 -0.90 13.33 -2.37
C LEU A 148 -0.81 13.70 -3.86
N GLY A 149 -1.84 14.38 -4.36
CA GLY A 149 -1.89 14.82 -5.75
C GLY A 149 -2.12 13.71 -6.78
N VAL A 150 -2.52 12.50 -6.35
CA VAL A 150 -2.91 11.43 -7.27
C VAL A 150 -4.29 11.74 -7.85
N ASP A 151 -4.32 11.98 -9.17
CA ASP A 151 -5.54 12.28 -9.91
C ASP A 151 -6.58 11.15 -9.78
N GLY A 152 -7.85 11.54 -9.62
CA GLY A 152 -8.95 10.60 -9.48
C GLY A 152 -8.99 9.87 -8.13
N VAL A 153 -8.18 10.28 -7.14
CA VAL A 153 -8.18 9.69 -5.80
C VAL A 153 -8.38 10.74 -4.73
N LYS A 154 -9.33 10.52 -3.81
CA LYS A 154 -9.47 11.24 -2.54
C LYS A 154 -9.05 10.34 -1.38
N VAL A 155 -8.44 10.93 -0.36
CA VAL A 155 -8.05 10.20 0.85
C VAL A 155 -8.69 10.84 2.07
N VAL A 156 -9.37 10.03 2.87
CA VAL A 156 -9.93 10.43 4.16
C VAL A 156 -9.26 9.62 5.25
N ILE A 157 -8.66 10.31 6.22
CA ILE A 157 -7.90 9.71 7.31
C ILE A 157 -8.59 9.99 8.63
N LEU A 158 -9.04 8.94 9.31
CA LEU A 158 -9.55 9.01 10.68
C LEU A 158 -8.41 8.73 11.66
N TYR A 159 -8.19 9.66 12.59
CA TYR A 159 -7.16 9.50 13.63
C TYR A 159 -7.69 9.94 15.01
N PRO A 160 -7.31 9.24 16.10
CA PRO A 160 -7.82 9.53 17.43
C PRO A 160 -7.21 10.80 18.04
N SER A 161 -8.05 11.66 18.61
CA SER A 161 -7.66 12.92 19.25
C SER A 161 -6.69 12.68 20.42
N GLY A 162 -5.56 13.40 20.43
CA GLY A 162 -4.56 13.34 21.50
C GLY A 162 -3.85 11.99 21.66
N LYS A 163 -3.94 11.10 20.66
CA LYS A 163 -3.33 9.74 20.68
C LYS A 163 -2.29 9.54 19.58
N VAL A 164 -2.01 10.58 18.79
CA VAL A 164 -1.00 10.63 17.74
C VAL A 164 0.05 11.67 18.18
N SER A 165 1.33 11.45 17.89
CA SER A 165 2.37 12.44 18.22
C SER A 165 2.23 13.71 17.38
N ASP A 166 2.71 14.85 17.88
CA ASP A 166 2.65 16.15 17.17
C ASP A 166 3.24 16.10 15.76
N ILE A 167 4.32 15.33 15.56
CA ILE A 167 4.98 15.19 14.25
C ILE A 167 4.10 14.38 13.30
N GLN A 168 3.55 13.26 13.77
CA GLN A 168 2.65 12.43 12.97
C GLN A 168 1.36 13.20 12.64
N GLU A 169 0.76 13.90 13.60
CA GLU A 169 -0.45 14.70 13.35
C GLU A 169 -0.23 15.77 12.29
N ARG A 170 0.94 16.42 12.27
CA ARG A 170 1.32 17.35 11.20
C ARG A 170 1.45 16.65 9.84
N GLN A 171 2.08 15.48 9.78
CA GLN A 171 2.15 14.70 8.53
C GLN A 171 0.76 14.34 7.97
N LEU A 172 -0.26 14.22 8.82
CA LEU A 172 -1.65 13.97 8.40
C LEU A 172 -2.37 15.26 7.96
N THR A 173 -2.20 16.35 8.70
CA THR A 173 -3.11 17.52 8.66
C THR A 173 -2.63 18.66 7.77
N THR A 174 -1.37 18.67 7.32
CA THR A 174 -0.80 19.82 6.59
C THR A 174 -0.66 19.62 5.08
N LEU A 175 -1.12 18.49 4.51
CA LEU A 175 -0.91 18.19 3.10
C LEU A 175 -1.93 18.88 2.16
N GLY A 176 -3.21 18.89 2.54
CA GLY A 176 -4.29 19.45 1.74
C GLY A 176 -4.54 18.70 0.42
N GLN A 177 -4.98 19.43 -0.62
CA GLN A 177 -5.34 18.90 -1.94
C GLN A 177 -6.46 17.84 -1.86
N ASN A 178 -6.13 16.59 -2.20
CA ASN A 178 -7.03 15.45 -2.18
C ASN A 178 -7.02 14.70 -0.83
N ILE A 179 -6.26 15.18 0.16
CA ILE A 179 -6.13 14.55 1.48
C ILE A 179 -6.96 15.31 2.52
N THR A 180 -7.83 14.58 3.23
CA THR A 180 -8.65 15.09 4.34
C THR A 180 -8.37 14.29 5.60
N ALA A 181 -7.89 14.96 6.65
CA ALA A 181 -7.69 14.34 7.97
C ALA A 181 -8.82 14.74 8.92
N LEU A 182 -9.49 13.75 9.51
CA LEU A 182 -10.58 13.91 10.46
C LEU A 182 -10.14 13.39 11.83
N GLN A 183 -10.08 14.31 12.79
CA GLN A 183 -9.81 13.96 14.17
C GLN A 183 -11.07 13.34 14.79
N VAL A 184 -10.93 12.19 15.43
CA VAL A 184 -12.00 11.47 16.10
C VAL A 184 -11.84 11.59 17.60
N ASP A 185 -12.88 12.06 18.29
CA ASP A 185 -12.95 12.00 19.75
C ASP A 185 -13.21 10.56 20.19
N GLY A 186 -12.15 9.79 20.41
CA GLY A 186 -12.21 8.36 20.69
C GLY A 186 -10.85 7.67 20.62
N THR A 187 -10.88 6.35 20.52
CA THR A 187 -9.70 5.51 20.42
C THR A 187 -9.39 5.12 18.98
N PHE A 188 -8.20 4.56 18.73
CA PHE A 188 -7.87 3.97 17.43
C PHE A 188 -8.86 2.87 17.03
N ASP A 189 -9.32 2.07 17.99
CA ASP A 189 -10.34 1.04 17.75
C ASP A 189 -11.67 1.65 17.27
N ASP A 190 -12.02 2.85 17.74
CA ASP A 190 -13.22 3.55 17.29
C ASP A 190 -13.04 4.08 15.87
N CYS A 191 -11.88 4.64 15.52
CA CYS A 191 -11.56 4.97 14.13
C CYS A 191 -11.67 3.73 13.23
N GLN A 192 -11.10 2.60 13.65
CA GLN A 192 -11.18 1.34 12.89
C GLN A 192 -12.62 0.84 12.76
N LYS A 193 -13.44 0.94 13.81
CA LYS A 193 -14.87 0.59 13.76
C LYS A 193 -15.60 1.51 12.79
N MET A 194 -15.39 2.82 12.84
CA MET A 194 -16.01 3.78 11.92
C MET A 194 -15.69 3.44 10.47
N VAL A 195 -14.41 3.20 10.16
CA VAL A 195 -13.98 2.76 8.83
C VAL A 195 -14.67 1.45 8.44
N LYS A 196 -14.67 0.44 9.32
CA LYS A 196 -15.36 -0.84 9.07
C LYS A 196 -16.87 -0.68 8.86
N SER A 197 -17.53 0.18 9.63
CA SER A 197 -18.97 0.44 9.55
C SER A 197 -19.33 1.17 8.27
N ALA A 198 -18.57 2.21 7.89
CA ALA A 198 -18.74 2.91 6.61
C ALA A 198 -18.69 1.94 5.44
N PHE A 199 -17.82 0.92 5.51
CA PHE A 199 -17.73 -0.11 4.49
C PHE A 199 -18.86 -1.16 4.50
N LEU A 200 -19.74 -1.17 5.51
CA LEU A 200 -20.87 -2.08 5.64
C LEU A 200 -22.23 -1.39 5.43
N ASP A 201 -22.21 -0.09 5.13
CA ASP A 201 -23.39 0.75 5.01
C ASP A 201 -23.70 1.01 3.53
N ASP A 202 -24.49 0.13 2.93
CA ASP A 202 -24.80 0.18 1.49
C ASP A 202 -25.39 1.54 1.05
N GLU A 203 -26.12 2.24 1.92
CA GLU A 203 -26.69 3.57 1.63
C GLU A 203 -25.59 4.64 1.57
N LEU A 204 -24.66 4.65 2.53
CA LEU A 204 -23.48 5.53 2.48
C LEU A 204 -22.63 5.25 1.23
N LEU A 205 -22.51 3.98 0.84
CA LEU A 205 -21.76 3.60 -0.36
C LEU A 205 -22.44 4.11 -1.63
N GLU A 206 -23.77 4.00 -1.71
CA GLU A 206 -24.57 4.54 -2.81
C GLU A 206 -24.52 6.07 -2.85
N GLU A 207 -24.58 6.77 -1.71
CA GLU A 207 -24.44 8.23 -1.64
C GLU A 207 -23.04 8.69 -2.06
N MET A 208 -21.99 7.99 -1.62
CA MET A 208 -20.62 8.26 -2.07
C MET A 208 -20.45 8.02 -3.58
N GLN A 209 -21.19 7.08 -4.17
CA GLN A 209 -21.28 6.86 -5.61
C GLN A 209 -22.16 7.88 -6.36
N ALA A 210 -23.17 8.44 -5.69
CA ALA A 210 -24.12 9.38 -6.28
C ALA A 210 -23.60 10.83 -6.25
N MET A 211 -22.81 11.19 -5.23
CA MET A 211 -22.15 12.51 -5.14
C MET A 211 -21.00 12.66 -6.14
N PHE A 212 -20.43 11.56 -6.63
CA PHE A 212 -19.29 11.53 -7.55
C PHE A 212 -19.53 10.46 -8.61
N GLU A 213 -19.86 10.86 -9.86
CA GLU A 213 -20.24 9.96 -10.97
C GLU A 213 -19.36 8.72 -11.04
N ASN A 214 -19.92 7.60 -10.54
CA ASN A 214 -19.26 6.33 -10.28
C ASN A 214 -18.09 6.48 -9.28
N CYS A 215 -18.28 6.06 -8.04
CA CYS A 215 -17.18 5.87 -7.10
C CYS A 215 -16.81 4.38 -7.15
N SER A 216 -15.60 4.03 -7.62
CA SER A 216 -15.09 2.68 -7.41
C SER A 216 -14.66 2.60 -5.95
N MET A 217 -15.65 2.23 -5.15
CA MET A 217 -15.56 2.04 -3.72
C MET A 217 -14.47 1.00 -3.45
N ILE A 218 -13.34 1.41 -2.85
CA ILE A 218 -12.35 0.47 -2.32
C ILE A 218 -13.08 -0.33 -1.25
N HIS A 219 -13.49 -1.53 -1.63
CA HIS A 219 -14.15 -2.50 -0.80
C HIS A 219 -13.21 -2.82 0.41
N LYS A 220 -13.73 -2.56 1.62
CA LYS A 220 -13.33 -2.91 3.00
C LYS A 220 -11.83 -3.15 3.36
N HIS A 221 -11.43 -2.72 4.56
CA HIS A 221 -10.15 -3.02 5.24
C HIS A 221 -8.85 -2.43 4.65
N TRP A 222 -8.77 -1.11 4.64
CA TRP A 222 -7.49 -0.42 4.86
C TRP A 222 -7.12 -0.39 6.34
N GLY A 223 -6.91 -1.57 6.91
CA GLY A 223 -6.43 -1.72 8.28
C GLY A 223 -5.05 -2.33 8.27
N GLU A 224 -4.00 -1.49 8.18
CA GLU A 224 -2.57 -1.70 8.50
C GLU A 224 -1.84 -3.00 8.07
N ASN A 225 -2.53 -4.02 7.52
CA ASN A 225 -2.09 -5.41 7.54
C ASN A 225 -2.23 -6.15 6.20
N CYS A 226 -3.06 -5.68 5.26
CA CYS A 226 -3.34 -6.46 4.05
C CYS A 226 -2.37 -6.16 2.90
N ASN A 227 -2.23 -4.90 2.49
CA ASN A 227 -1.25 -4.53 1.46
C ASN A 227 0.15 -4.31 2.04
N GLN A 228 0.25 -4.04 3.36
CA GLN A 228 1.51 -4.18 4.09
C GLN A 228 2.05 -5.60 3.95
N LYS A 229 1.24 -6.66 4.02
CA LYS A 229 1.73 -8.04 3.79
C LYS A 229 2.22 -8.31 2.36
N GLN A 230 1.66 -7.64 1.35
CA GLN A 230 2.10 -7.79 -0.05
C GLN A 230 3.36 -6.97 -0.34
N ALA A 231 3.46 -5.74 0.19
CA ALA A 231 4.69 -4.96 0.23
C ALA A 231 5.76 -5.62 1.12
N ASP A 232 5.35 -6.26 2.21
CA ASP A 232 6.19 -7.04 3.11
C ASP A 232 6.67 -8.32 2.43
N ILE A 233 6.01 -8.85 1.40
CA ILE A 233 6.58 -9.93 0.58
C ILE A 233 7.74 -9.39 -0.25
N ALA A 234 7.65 -8.17 -0.79
CA ALA A 234 8.78 -7.52 -1.47
C ALA A 234 9.90 -7.12 -0.50
N ILE A 235 9.57 -6.59 0.68
CA ILE A 235 10.53 -6.29 1.76
C ILE A 235 11.09 -7.59 2.35
N LYS A 236 10.32 -8.67 2.46
CA LYS A 236 10.78 -10.00 2.91
C LYS A 236 11.65 -10.68 1.86
N ALA A 237 11.33 -10.55 0.57
CA ALA A 237 12.21 -10.97 -0.52
C ALA A 237 13.53 -10.16 -0.49
N GLY A 238 13.47 -8.86 -0.19
CA GLY A 238 14.64 -8.03 0.10
C GLY A 238 15.41 -8.50 1.33
N ARG A 239 14.73 -8.80 2.45
CA ARG A 239 15.34 -9.30 3.71
C ARG A 239 16.01 -10.66 3.53
N GLU A 240 15.35 -11.60 2.85
CA GLU A 240 15.89 -12.94 2.58
C GLU A 240 17.05 -12.89 1.58
N ALA A 241 17.02 -11.96 0.62
CA ALA A 241 18.10 -11.78 -0.33
C ALA A 241 19.31 -11.03 0.27
N ILE A 242 19.08 -10.01 1.10
CA ILE A 242 20.12 -9.36 1.91
C ILE A 242 20.77 -10.37 2.85
N ALA A 243 19.99 -11.14 3.60
CA ALA A 243 20.49 -12.15 4.53
C ALA A 243 21.33 -13.24 3.84
N LYS A 244 20.99 -13.62 2.60
CA LYS A 244 21.78 -14.58 1.79
C LYS A 244 23.01 -13.98 1.12
N ALA A 245 23.03 -12.67 0.87
CA ALA A 245 24.16 -11.98 0.25
C ALA A 245 25.26 -11.61 1.25
N THR A 246 24.93 -11.58 2.55
CA THR A 246 25.86 -11.29 3.66
C THR A 246 26.40 -12.56 4.37
N THR A 247 26.19 -13.75 3.81
CA THR A 247 26.80 -15.03 4.24
C THR A 247 27.54 -15.66 3.07
#